data_AF-A0A521PWH2-F1
#
_entry.id   AF-A0A521PWH2-F1
#
_cell.length_a   1.000
_cell.length_b   1.000
_cell.length_c   1.000
_cell.angle_alpha   90.00
_cell.angle_beta   90.00
_cell.angle_gamma   90.00
#
_symmetry.space_group_name_H-M   'P 1'
#
loop_
_entity.id
_entity.type
_entity.pdbx_description
1 polymer ?
#
loop_
_entity_poly.entity_id
_entity_poly.type
_entity_poly.pdbx_seq_one_letter_code
_entity_poly.pdbx_strand_id
1 'polypeptide(L)'
;MIKILIIPTVLFTLISCGTDFSSKVEQTDTNTSKQDNVVKTSVIQDTTHIKNWLTKVITDYVNNDDLKTADDSLRKALTEDYYNYKYEAISLEYRDMTAKEFQEKWKAKYDTKFVGTGGFFTSVGDNGKVEVTNCKLIKSLGETAKIFHTVIHDLRWKTDYAMDITIIYKDNKLLIDDVKEYK
;
A
#
# COMPACT_ATOMS: atom_id res chain seq x y z
N MET A 1 20.43 63.11 20.51
CA MET A 1 20.41 61.78 21.17
C MET A 1 19.90 60.76 20.15
N ILE A 2 20.81 60.01 19.54
CA ILE A 2 20.51 59.01 18.51
C ILE A 2 20.49 57.65 19.20
N LYS A 3 19.34 56.97 19.19
CA LYS A 3 19.21 55.58 19.65
C LYS A 3 19.47 54.67 18.47
N ILE A 4 20.63 54.02 18.45
CA ILE A 4 20.94 52.93 17.52
C ILE A 4 20.26 51.67 18.05
N LEU A 5 19.29 51.16 17.29
CA LEU A 5 18.62 49.89 17.53
C LEU A 5 19.44 48.79 16.84
N ILE A 6 20.13 47.96 17.62
CA ILE A 6 20.93 46.84 17.13
C ILE A 6 20.01 45.63 16.97
N ILE A 7 19.88 45.15 15.74
CA ILE A 7 19.15 43.93 15.37
C ILE A 7 20.13 42.75 15.53
N PRO A 8 19.85 41.72 16.36
CA PRO A 8 20.70 40.54 16.41
C PRO A 8 20.38 39.61 15.24
N THR A 9 21.31 39.54 14.29
CA THR A 9 21.32 38.56 13.20
C THR A 9 21.62 37.17 13.78
N VAL A 10 20.62 36.29 13.82
CA VAL A 10 20.80 34.88 14.21
C VAL A 10 21.35 34.12 13.01
N LEU A 11 22.62 33.77 13.10
CA LEU A 11 23.38 32.97 12.15
C LEU A 11 23.02 31.49 12.37
N PHE A 12 22.21 30.90 11.49
CA PHE A 12 21.96 29.45 11.49
C PHE A 12 23.18 28.73 10.90
N THR A 13 23.95 28.06 11.76
CA THR A 13 25.01 27.14 11.36
C THR A 13 24.42 25.80 10.95
N LEU A 14 24.74 25.36 9.73
CA LEU A 14 24.41 24.04 9.22
C LEU A 14 25.39 23.03 9.84
N ILE A 15 24.89 22.13 10.70
CA ILE A 15 25.63 20.94 11.15
C ILE A 15 25.34 19.83 10.13
N SER A 16 26.25 19.67 9.17
CA SER A 16 26.35 18.48 8.33
C SER A 16 26.97 17.36 9.16
N CYS A 17 26.20 16.30 9.44
CA CYS A 17 26.75 15.07 10.01
C CYS A 17 27.26 14.19 8.86
N GLY A 18 28.52 14.39 8.46
CA GLY A 18 29.29 13.40 7.74
C GLY A 18 29.86 12.42 8.76
N THR A 19 29.46 11.15 8.71
CA THR A 19 30.19 10.08 9.39
C THR A 19 30.99 9.32 8.35
N ASP A 20 32.31 9.39 8.52
CA ASP A 20 33.30 8.67 7.74
C ASP A 20 33.15 7.16 7.95
N PHE A 21 32.91 6.44 6.87
CA PHE A 21 33.11 5.00 6.79
C PHE A 21 34.62 4.76 6.61
N SER A 22 35.29 4.23 7.64
CA SER A 22 36.63 3.65 7.51
C SER A 22 36.55 2.13 7.58
N SER A 23 37.25 1.52 6.62
CA SER A 23 37.20 0.14 6.16
C SER A 23 37.59 -0.90 7.21
N LYS A 24 36.89 -2.04 7.19
CA LYS A 24 37.53 -3.35 7.37
C LYS A 24 37.07 -4.28 6.26
N VAL A 25 37.96 -4.50 5.31
CA VAL A 25 37.84 -5.57 4.32
C VAL A 25 38.09 -6.88 5.06
N GLU A 26 37.08 -7.72 5.12
CA GLU A 26 37.25 -9.14 5.40
C GLU A 26 36.66 -9.88 4.20
N GLN A 27 37.55 -10.42 3.36
CA GLN A 27 37.17 -11.38 2.34
C GLN A 27 36.59 -12.60 3.03
N THR A 28 35.32 -12.91 2.74
CA THR A 28 34.82 -14.27 2.81
C THR A 28 34.01 -14.52 1.55
N ASP A 29 34.66 -15.13 0.56
CA ASP A 29 33.96 -15.81 -0.53
C ASP A 29 33.20 -16.99 0.06
N THR A 30 31.86 -16.99 0.04
CA THR A 30 31.04 -18.14 -0.39
C THR A 30 29.53 -17.84 -0.41
N ASN A 31 28.95 -17.82 -1.61
CA ASN A 31 27.60 -18.34 -1.95
C ASN A 31 26.37 -17.98 -1.07
N THR A 32 25.89 -16.73 -1.11
CA THR A 32 24.54 -16.37 -0.60
C THR A 32 23.69 -15.65 -1.66
N SER A 33 23.38 -16.34 -2.76
CA SER A 33 22.48 -15.81 -3.81
C SER A 33 21.35 -16.76 -4.19
N LYS A 34 21.49 -18.06 -3.89
CA LYS A 34 20.46 -19.06 -4.20
C LYS A 34 19.38 -19.19 -3.11
N GLN A 35 19.72 -19.02 -1.83
CA GLN A 35 18.78 -19.30 -0.74
C GLN A 35 17.69 -18.23 -0.58
N ASP A 36 18.04 -16.94 -0.72
CA ASP A 36 17.05 -15.85 -0.61
C ASP A 36 16.05 -15.82 -1.78
N ASN A 37 16.50 -16.15 -2.99
CA ASN A 37 15.61 -16.24 -4.15
C ASN A 37 14.68 -17.44 -4.06
N VAL A 38 15.17 -18.60 -3.57
CA VAL A 38 14.34 -19.81 -3.40
C VAL A 38 13.23 -19.58 -2.36
N VAL A 39 13.51 -18.89 -1.25
CA VAL A 39 12.50 -18.55 -0.23
C VAL A 39 11.50 -17.51 -0.76
N LYS A 40 11.96 -16.45 -1.45
CA LYS A 40 11.10 -15.42 -2.08
C LYS A 40 10.13 -16.03 -3.09
N THR A 41 10.63 -16.88 -3.99
CA THR A 41 9.80 -17.57 -4.99
C THR A 41 8.82 -18.53 -4.31
N SER A 42 9.18 -19.21 -3.22
CA SER A 42 8.26 -20.15 -2.57
C SER A 42 6.97 -19.50 -2.03
N VAL A 43 7.07 -18.33 -1.38
CA VAL A 43 5.91 -17.68 -0.72
C VAL A 43 4.93 -17.11 -1.74
N ILE A 44 5.42 -16.39 -2.75
CA ILE A 44 4.57 -15.82 -3.79
C ILE A 44 3.99 -16.92 -4.70
N GLN A 45 4.60 -18.10 -4.77
CA GLN A 45 4.03 -19.25 -5.49
C GLN A 45 2.89 -19.94 -4.72
N ASP A 46 2.86 -19.86 -3.39
CA ASP A 46 1.77 -20.40 -2.57
C ASP A 46 0.50 -19.55 -2.66
N THR A 47 -0.35 -19.89 -3.63
CA THR A 47 -1.62 -19.19 -3.84
C THR A 47 -2.60 -19.34 -2.68
N THR A 48 -2.53 -20.42 -1.91
CA THR A 48 -3.42 -20.65 -0.78
C THR A 48 -3.03 -19.73 0.37
N HIS A 49 -1.74 -19.61 0.63
CA HIS A 49 -1.21 -18.67 1.62
C HIS A 49 -1.61 -17.23 1.30
N ILE A 50 -1.44 -16.79 0.05
CA ILE A 50 -1.80 -15.42 -0.36
C ILE A 50 -3.31 -15.17 -0.20
N LYS A 51 -4.17 -16.12 -0.59
CA LYS A 51 -5.62 -15.98 -0.43
C LYS A 51 -6.01 -15.80 1.03
N ASN A 52 -5.44 -16.63 1.91
CA ASN A 52 -5.70 -16.56 3.35
C ASN A 52 -5.20 -15.23 3.93
N TRP A 53 -4.00 -14.80 3.54
CA TRP A 53 -3.43 -13.51 3.95
C TRP A 53 -4.29 -12.34 3.48
N LEU A 54 -4.69 -12.32 2.20
CA LEU A 54 -5.50 -11.23 1.62
C LEU A 54 -6.89 -11.18 2.26
N THR A 55 -7.52 -12.34 2.46
CA THR A 55 -8.80 -12.44 3.16
C THR A 55 -8.69 -11.84 4.55
N LYS A 56 -7.63 -12.20 5.29
CA LYS A 56 -7.39 -11.67 6.63
C LYS A 56 -7.18 -10.16 6.63
N VAL A 57 -6.36 -9.62 5.73
CA VAL A 57 -6.12 -8.16 5.60
C VAL A 57 -7.43 -7.41 5.42
N ILE A 58 -8.30 -7.89 4.52
CA ILE A 58 -9.60 -7.26 4.25
C ILE A 58 -10.49 -7.33 5.49
N THR A 59 -10.65 -8.51 6.10
CA THR A 59 -11.56 -8.65 7.25
C THR A 59 -11.04 -7.95 8.50
N ASP A 60 -9.72 -7.94 8.74
CA ASP A 60 -9.11 -7.23 9.86
C ASP A 60 -9.22 -5.71 9.73
N TYR A 61 -9.27 -5.20 8.50
CA TYR A 61 -9.48 -3.78 8.26
C TYR A 61 -10.95 -3.41 8.41
N VAL A 62 -11.84 -4.09 7.70
CA VAL A 62 -13.26 -3.69 7.61
C VAL A 62 -14.07 -4.07 8.85
N ASN A 63 -13.76 -5.20 9.50
CA ASN A 63 -14.58 -5.73 10.60
C ASN A 63 -14.05 -5.35 11.99
N ASN A 64 -13.04 -4.49 12.08
CA ASN A 64 -12.38 -4.16 13.33
C ASN A 64 -12.97 -2.89 13.95
N ASP A 65 -13.42 -3.02 15.20
CA ASP A 65 -14.05 -1.93 15.95
C ASP A 65 -13.04 -0.85 16.38
N ASP A 66 -11.75 -1.16 16.43
CA ASP A 66 -10.67 -0.19 16.65
C ASP A 66 -10.11 0.32 15.32
N LEU A 67 -10.63 1.47 14.89
CA LEU A 67 -10.27 2.12 13.63
C LEU A 67 -8.76 2.39 13.51
N LYS A 68 -8.10 2.76 14.62
CA LYS A 68 -6.65 3.04 14.59
C LYS A 68 -5.87 1.76 14.32
N THR A 69 -6.25 0.68 14.99
CA THR A 69 -5.62 -0.64 14.77
C THR A 69 -5.90 -1.16 13.36
N ALA A 70 -7.11 -0.95 12.84
CA ALA A 70 -7.49 -1.29 11.47
C ALA A 70 -6.60 -0.55 10.45
N ASP A 71 -6.51 0.77 10.55
CA ASP A 71 -5.71 1.62 9.67
C ASP A 71 -4.22 1.28 9.73
N ASP A 72 -3.66 1.11 10.93
CA ASP A 72 -2.25 0.74 11.13
C ASP A 72 -1.92 -0.63 10.49
N SER A 73 -2.87 -1.57 10.56
CA SER A 73 -2.72 -2.91 9.98
C SER A 73 -2.83 -2.88 8.46
N LEU A 74 -3.80 -2.15 7.93
CA LEU A 74 -3.94 -1.95 6.49
C LEU A 74 -2.71 -1.26 5.92
N ARG A 75 -2.23 -0.17 6.53
CA ARG A 75 -1.06 0.59 6.06
C ARG A 75 0.18 -0.28 5.88
N LYS A 76 0.37 -1.30 6.73
CA LYS A 76 1.47 -2.27 6.66
C LYS A 76 1.33 -3.26 5.50
N ALA A 77 0.10 -3.51 5.05
CA ALA A 77 -0.23 -4.43 3.97
C ALA A 77 -0.22 -3.77 2.58
N LEU A 78 -0.15 -2.44 2.49
CA LEU A 78 -0.14 -1.71 1.22
C LEU A 78 1.27 -1.29 0.81
N THR A 79 1.53 -1.20 -0.50
CA THR A 79 2.66 -0.41 -0.98
C THR A 79 2.40 1.08 -0.69
N GLU A 80 3.48 1.84 -0.50
CA GLU A 80 3.37 3.28 -0.23
C GLU A 80 2.70 4.03 -1.39
N ASP A 81 3.07 3.68 -2.63
CA ASP A 81 2.47 4.27 -3.81
C ASP A 81 0.97 3.97 -3.90
N TYR A 82 0.54 2.74 -3.60
CA TYR A 82 -0.88 2.39 -3.67
C TYR A 82 -1.68 3.07 -2.57
N TYR A 83 -1.15 3.14 -1.35
CA TYR A 83 -1.76 3.90 -0.26
C TYR A 83 -2.00 5.36 -0.67
N ASN A 84 -0.96 6.04 -1.18
CA ASN A 84 -1.07 7.44 -1.60
C ASN A 84 -2.05 7.61 -2.77
N TYR A 85 -2.00 6.71 -3.76
CA TYR A 85 -2.92 6.70 -4.90
C TYR A 85 -4.38 6.56 -4.46
N LYS A 86 -4.70 5.59 -3.60
CA LYS A 86 -6.07 5.38 -3.14
C LYS A 86 -6.54 6.49 -2.20
N TYR A 87 -5.68 6.99 -1.31
CA TYR A 87 -6.02 8.09 -0.42
C TYR A 87 -6.34 9.38 -1.19
N GLU A 88 -5.55 9.71 -2.22
CA GLU A 88 -5.83 10.86 -3.08
C GLU A 88 -7.09 10.67 -3.91
N ALA A 89 -7.41 9.44 -4.33
CA ALA A 89 -8.67 9.14 -5.02
C ALA A 89 -9.89 9.35 -4.13
N ILE A 90 -9.80 8.95 -2.85
CA ILE A 90 -10.82 9.21 -1.83
C ILE A 90 -10.97 10.72 -1.62
N SER A 91 -9.85 11.46 -1.60
CA SER A 91 -9.89 12.90 -1.31
C SER A 91 -10.33 13.79 -2.48
N LEU A 92 -10.53 13.23 -3.68
CA LEU A 92 -11.03 13.99 -4.84
C LEU A 92 -12.38 14.68 -4.56
N GLU A 93 -13.23 14.10 -3.72
CA GLU A 93 -14.51 14.72 -3.34
C GLU A 93 -14.33 15.94 -2.42
N TYR A 94 -13.25 15.97 -1.63
CA TYR A 94 -12.90 17.06 -0.72
C TYR A 94 -12.07 18.18 -1.40
N ARG A 95 -11.80 18.05 -2.71
CA ARG A 95 -11.18 19.05 -3.60
C ARG A 95 -9.74 19.48 -3.27
N ASP A 96 -8.94 18.59 -2.69
CA ASP A 96 -7.49 18.84 -2.54
C ASP A 96 -6.74 18.85 -3.87
N MET A 97 -7.27 18.13 -4.87
CA MET A 97 -6.73 17.97 -6.21
C MET A 97 -7.87 17.82 -7.22
N THR A 98 -7.69 18.27 -8.46
CA THR A 98 -8.65 18.01 -9.54
C THR A 98 -8.50 16.58 -10.08
N ALA A 99 -9.59 16.01 -10.61
CA ALA A 99 -9.55 14.69 -11.26
C ALA A 99 -8.51 14.60 -12.40
N LYS A 100 -8.25 15.71 -13.10
CA LYS A 100 -7.23 15.79 -14.15
C LYS A 100 -5.82 15.71 -13.58
N GLU A 101 -5.52 16.45 -12.51
CA GLU A 101 -4.22 16.40 -11.85
C GLU A 101 -3.95 15.01 -11.28
N PHE A 102 -4.96 14.39 -10.67
CA PHE A 102 -4.88 13.01 -10.17
C PHE A 102 -4.56 12.04 -11.30
N GLN A 103 -5.30 12.14 -12.40
CA GLN A 103 -5.06 11.28 -13.57
C GLN A 103 -3.65 11.48 -14.12
N GLU A 104 -3.21 12.72 -14.32
CA GLU A 104 -1.88 13.03 -14.86
C GLU A 104 -0.76 12.48 -13.96
N LYS A 105 -0.91 12.59 -12.64
CA LYS A 105 0.05 12.07 -11.65
C LYS A 105 0.17 10.55 -11.68
N TRP A 106 -0.95 9.84 -11.74
CA TRP A 106 -0.97 8.39 -11.48
C TRP A 106 -1.07 7.51 -12.72
N LYS A 107 -1.49 8.03 -13.88
CA LYS A 107 -1.71 7.24 -15.11
C LYS A 107 -0.51 6.45 -15.62
N ALA A 108 0.70 6.84 -15.23
CA ALA A 108 1.93 6.12 -15.61
C ALA A 108 2.09 4.79 -14.83
N LYS A 109 1.47 4.69 -13.64
CA LYS A 109 1.59 3.52 -12.75
C LYS A 109 0.28 2.75 -12.62
N TYR A 110 -0.86 3.43 -12.57
CA TYR A 110 -2.17 2.83 -12.30
C TYR A 110 -3.20 3.17 -13.37
N ASP A 111 -4.19 2.27 -13.53
CA ASP A 111 -5.38 2.57 -14.32
C ASP A 111 -6.39 3.35 -13.47
N THR A 112 -6.26 4.67 -13.51
CA THR A 112 -7.05 5.66 -12.75
C THR A 112 -8.57 5.52 -12.92
N LYS A 113 -9.04 4.79 -13.94
CA LYS A 113 -10.47 4.55 -14.18
C LYS A 113 -11.10 3.60 -13.16
N PHE A 114 -10.30 2.74 -12.52
CA PHE A 114 -10.78 1.66 -11.65
C PHE A 114 -10.49 1.90 -10.16
N VAL A 115 -9.92 3.04 -9.76
CA VAL A 115 -9.51 3.26 -8.36
C VAL A 115 -10.66 3.29 -7.36
N GLY A 116 -11.85 3.70 -7.81
CA GLY A 116 -12.97 4.02 -6.94
C GLY A 116 -12.70 5.21 -6.01
N THR A 117 -13.75 5.94 -5.63
CA THR A 117 -13.64 7.11 -4.73
C THR A 117 -14.13 6.81 -3.30
N GLY A 118 -14.63 5.60 -3.05
CA GLY A 118 -14.95 5.14 -1.70
C GLY A 118 -13.71 4.60 -0.96
N GLY A 119 -13.91 3.95 0.18
CA GLY A 119 -12.85 3.34 1.00
C GLY A 119 -12.00 2.29 0.28
N PHE A 120 -11.01 1.72 0.98
CA PHE A 120 -10.00 0.83 0.38
C PHE A 120 -10.56 -0.46 -0.23
N PHE A 121 -11.65 -1.01 0.31
CA PHE A 121 -12.25 -2.26 -0.15
C PHE A 121 -13.77 -2.21 -0.29
N THR A 122 -14.37 -1.06 0.02
CA THR A 122 -15.83 -0.87 0.09
C THR A 122 -16.14 0.57 -0.28
N SER A 123 -17.29 0.82 -0.88
CA SER A 123 -17.62 2.15 -1.39
C SER A 123 -18.09 3.15 -0.33
N VAL A 124 -18.36 2.72 0.91
CA VAL A 124 -18.91 3.55 1.99
C VAL A 124 -18.10 3.42 3.29
N GLY A 125 -18.11 4.46 4.14
CA GLY A 125 -17.37 4.45 5.41
C GLY A 125 -18.06 3.70 6.56
N ASP A 126 -19.39 3.58 6.54
CA ASP A 126 -20.18 2.86 7.55
C ASP A 126 -20.62 1.48 7.03
N ASN A 127 -19.63 0.64 6.74
CA ASN A 127 -19.92 -0.76 6.42
C ASN A 127 -20.34 -1.50 7.69
N GLY A 128 -21.16 -2.53 7.51
CA GLY A 128 -21.29 -3.56 8.53
C GLY A 128 -20.03 -4.42 8.59
N LYS A 129 -20.18 -5.64 9.10
CA LYS A 129 -19.19 -6.69 8.84
C LYS A 129 -19.25 -7.12 7.38
N VAL A 130 -18.11 -7.51 6.84
CA VAL A 130 -17.97 -8.08 5.50
C VAL A 130 -17.40 -9.48 5.55
N GLU A 131 -17.63 -10.23 4.48
CA GLU A 131 -17.01 -11.52 4.21
C GLU A 131 -16.37 -11.52 2.82
N VAL A 132 -15.25 -12.21 2.66
CA VAL A 132 -14.65 -12.44 1.34
C VAL A 132 -15.26 -13.72 0.76
N THR A 133 -16.21 -13.57 -0.16
CA THR A 133 -16.97 -14.71 -0.74
C THR A 133 -16.25 -15.35 -1.92
N ASN A 134 -15.31 -14.64 -2.55
CA ASN A 134 -14.46 -15.17 -3.59
C ASN A 134 -13.05 -14.55 -3.49
N CYS A 135 -12.03 -15.37 -3.68
CA CYS A 135 -10.64 -14.93 -3.81
C CYS A 135 -9.91 -15.91 -4.73
N LYS A 136 -9.87 -15.58 -6.02
CA LYS A 136 -9.41 -16.47 -7.09
C LYS A 136 -8.23 -15.84 -7.82
N LEU A 137 -7.11 -16.56 -7.90
CA LEU A 137 -6.01 -16.17 -8.77
C LEU A 137 -6.49 -16.15 -10.22
N ILE A 138 -6.33 -15.01 -10.89
CA ILE A 138 -6.68 -14.84 -12.31
C ILE A 138 -5.45 -14.63 -13.20
N LYS A 139 -4.34 -14.14 -12.63
CA LYS A 139 -3.12 -13.88 -13.40
C LYS A 139 -1.88 -13.93 -12.52
N SER A 140 -0.81 -14.52 -13.02
CA SER A 140 0.55 -14.35 -12.48
C SER A 140 1.31 -13.36 -13.36
N LEU A 141 1.98 -12.40 -12.76
CA LEU A 141 2.81 -11.40 -13.42
C LEU A 141 4.28 -11.72 -13.12
N GLY A 142 4.82 -12.68 -13.87
CA GLY A 142 6.16 -13.22 -13.60
C GLY A 142 6.22 -13.98 -12.28
N GLU A 143 7.35 -13.86 -11.59
CA GLU A 143 7.60 -14.58 -10.34
C GLU A 143 7.31 -13.76 -9.09
N THR A 144 7.02 -12.47 -9.20
CA THR A 144 6.98 -11.55 -8.05
C THR A 144 5.60 -10.97 -7.76
N ALA A 145 4.64 -11.16 -8.67
CA ALA A 145 3.33 -10.54 -8.57
C ALA A 145 2.19 -11.47 -9.04
N LYS A 146 1.03 -11.35 -8.39
CA LYS A 146 -0.19 -12.13 -8.67
C LYS A 146 -1.42 -11.26 -8.56
N ILE A 147 -2.41 -11.50 -9.42
CA ILE A 147 -3.68 -10.79 -9.43
C ILE A 147 -4.79 -11.74 -9.00
N PHE A 148 -5.53 -11.35 -7.97
CA PHE A 148 -6.67 -12.08 -7.45
C PHE A 148 -7.96 -11.34 -7.72
N HIS A 149 -8.89 -12.01 -8.40
CA HIS A 149 -10.27 -11.56 -8.45
C HIS A 149 -10.92 -11.86 -7.09
N THR A 150 -11.40 -10.81 -6.44
CA THR A 150 -11.91 -10.83 -5.07
C THR A 150 -13.32 -10.26 -5.05
N VAL A 151 -14.23 -10.93 -4.35
CA VAL A 151 -15.58 -10.44 -4.09
C VAL A 151 -15.76 -10.33 -2.58
N ILE A 152 -16.13 -9.13 -2.14
CA ILE A 152 -16.37 -8.79 -0.73
C ILE A 152 -17.86 -8.53 -0.58
N HIS A 153 -18.53 -9.29 0.29
CA HIS A 153 -19.94 -9.16 0.56
C HIS A 153 -20.16 -8.38 1.86
N ASP A 154 -20.87 -7.26 1.80
CA ASP A 154 -21.31 -6.53 2.98
C ASP A 154 -22.56 -7.19 3.59
N LEU A 155 -22.47 -7.59 4.86
CA LEU A 155 -23.54 -8.31 5.54
C LEU A 155 -24.71 -7.42 5.97
N ARG A 156 -24.51 -6.11 6.11
CA ARG A 156 -25.54 -5.13 6.46
C ARG A 156 -26.35 -4.72 5.23
N TRP A 157 -25.67 -4.31 4.16
CA TRP A 157 -26.28 -3.75 2.95
C TRP A 157 -26.54 -4.80 1.86
N LYS A 158 -26.00 -6.01 2.00
CA LYS A 158 -26.12 -7.11 1.02
C LYS A 158 -25.55 -6.74 -0.35
N THR A 159 -24.48 -5.95 -0.35
CA THR A 159 -23.79 -5.47 -1.55
C THR A 159 -22.54 -6.28 -1.78
N ASP A 160 -22.28 -6.65 -3.04
CA ASP A 160 -21.03 -7.26 -3.46
C ASP A 160 -20.10 -6.20 -4.06
N TYR A 161 -18.87 -6.17 -3.57
CA TYR A 161 -17.78 -5.36 -4.12
C TYR A 161 -16.80 -6.30 -4.85
N ALA A 162 -16.83 -6.26 -6.17
CA ALA A 162 -15.93 -7.04 -7.01
C ALA A 162 -14.71 -6.22 -7.40
N MET A 163 -13.52 -6.80 -7.25
CA MET A 163 -12.27 -6.13 -7.56
C MET A 163 -11.16 -7.09 -7.94
N ASP A 164 -10.21 -6.59 -8.73
CA ASP A 164 -8.96 -7.29 -8.99
C ASP A 164 -7.83 -6.68 -8.16
N ILE A 165 -7.24 -7.49 -7.28
CA ILE A 165 -6.21 -7.06 -6.33
C ILE A 165 -4.85 -7.62 -6.76
N THR A 166 -3.90 -6.73 -7.01
CA THR A 166 -2.52 -7.10 -7.33
C THR A 166 -1.69 -7.20 -6.06
N ILE A 167 -1.14 -8.39 -5.82
CA ILE A 167 -0.26 -8.70 -4.69
C ILE A 167 1.17 -8.87 -5.20
N ILE A 168 2.11 -8.23 -4.52
CA ILE A 168 3.56 -8.38 -4.75
C ILE A 168 4.25 -8.97 -3.53
N TYR A 169 5.38 -9.64 -3.73
CA TYR A 169 6.30 -9.99 -2.65
C TYR A 169 7.54 -9.12 -2.72
N LYS A 170 7.73 -8.25 -1.71
CA LYS A 170 8.84 -7.30 -1.65
C LYS A 170 9.31 -7.20 -0.20
N ASP A 171 10.62 -7.11 0.03
CA ASP A 171 11.20 -6.97 1.37
C ASP A 171 10.71 -8.02 2.38
N ASN A 172 10.60 -9.26 1.91
CA ASN A 172 10.11 -10.43 2.67
C ASN A 172 8.68 -10.30 3.22
N LYS A 173 7.83 -9.50 2.57
CA LYS A 173 6.41 -9.35 2.90
C LYS A 173 5.52 -9.34 1.65
N LEU A 174 4.30 -9.85 1.82
CA LEU A 174 3.23 -9.64 0.87
C LEU A 174 2.69 -8.21 1.02
N LEU A 175 2.44 -7.56 -0.12
CA LEU A 175 1.87 -6.21 -0.18
C LEU A 175 0.82 -6.15 -1.29
N ILE A 176 -0.26 -5.39 -1.05
CA ILE A 176 -1.20 -4.95 -2.07
C ILE A 176 -0.57 -3.76 -2.80
N ASP A 177 -0.38 -3.90 -4.10
CA ASP A 177 0.20 -2.86 -4.96
C ASP A 177 -0.84 -2.20 -5.89
N ASP A 178 -2.00 -2.83 -6.12
CA ASP A 178 -3.10 -2.22 -6.88
C ASP A 178 -4.44 -2.88 -6.52
N VAL A 179 -5.52 -2.12 -6.62
CA VAL A 179 -6.90 -2.60 -6.52
C VAL A 179 -7.70 -1.92 -7.62
N LYS A 180 -8.32 -2.73 -8.47
CA LYS A 180 -9.24 -2.28 -9.52
C LYS A 180 -10.66 -2.64 -9.13
N GLU A 181 -11.45 -1.63 -8.79
CA GLU A 181 -12.85 -1.77 -8.39
C GLU A 181 -13.76 -1.80 -9.62
N TYR A 182 -14.73 -2.72 -9.61
CA TYR A 182 -15.76 -2.82 -10.63
C TYR A 182 -17.09 -2.36 -10.03
N LYS A 183 -17.80 -1.49 -10.75
CA LYS A 183 -19.14 -1.00 -10.40
C LYS A 183 -20.23 -1.90 -10.97
#